data_AF-G7YWR0-F1
#
_entry.id   AF-G7YWR0-F1
#
_cell.length_a   1.000
_cell.length_b   1.000
_cell.length_c   1.000
_cell.angle_alpha   90.00
_cell.angle_beta   90.00
_cell.angle_gamma   90.00
#
_symmetry.space_group_name_H-M   'P 1'
#
loop_
_entity.id
_entity.type
_entity.pdbx_description
1 polymer ?
#
loop_
_entity_poly.entity_id
_entity_poly.type
_entity_poly.pdbx_seq_one_letter_code
_entity_poly.pdbx_strand_id
1 'polypeptide(L)'
;MEYEQLTELILAALNYYHTYDRQFLGVCIGMTFALWSLAILSTLRGSILPETPECSRPLHIFRLVATGIVCFCGLLVLSLASLCPPSHTLCQLVPLILAVYLLWSPSLRRLLSTKRDSEFVRVTSRPSQDGTIHCSSFATGLLRSVSSLCVLELLIWGFHYRPLLSAACLVVAMWPLLDPSFGQGLTHVRCLWSFACLLLAVFPLLPVIGSFFQPFLAGLSGLVISAISVLCSRWLSSSSACILPKYQPIHPSATNFRFGYIYGVLTALSSCTVLLVRSSIELPSVISLSIQLFSWSMLALPLVLFLRVPPRLGFRIFGSFSACVIPFILLSTGYEVIFLCVFLLVGLLWIRLEASSMKTNELLSINTRPHAAEHNEQPDDTKDALNFRNFRQSLFFIFLLVLSFFGTGNIASVNSFDPRSTYCFITLLKPAVMAVFLMLKILIPMLCLGVIYAAVQLASVHSLSNQSTGFREKGTQITQTALCVIMSNFIAVHFFVWLRDDGSWLDIGTSISHYVIAMGIGLVSFLFSSLGRKILCLNLSETCVDDRNGVRKYM
;
A
#
# COMPACT_ATOMS: atom_id res chain seq x y z
N MET A 1 -55.68 13.00 -10.99
CA MET A 1 -55.73 11.92 -12.00
C MET A 1 -55.08 12.34 -13.32
N GLU A 2 -55.69 13.11 -14.21
CA GLU A 2 -55.05 13.46 -15.52
C GLU A 2 -53.76 14.30 -15.38
N TYR A 3 -53.75 15.30 -14.50
CA TYR A 3 -52.56 16.12 -14.24
C TYR A 3 -51.42 15.35 -13.56
N GLU A 4 -51.74 14.36 -12.72
CA GLU A 4 -50.75 13.51 -12.08
C GLU A 4 -50.10 12.58 -13.11
N GLN A 5 -50.90 11.97 -13.99
CA GLN A 5 -50.40 11.15 -15.09
C GLN A 5 -49.50 11.95 -16.05
N LEU A 6 -49.89 13.20 -16.38
CA LEU A 6 -49.07 14.07 -17.22
C LEU A 6 -47.74 14.42 -16.53
N THR A 7 -47.77 14.69 -15.22
CA THR A 7 -46.57 15.01 -14.44
C THR A 7 -45.61 13.82 -14.38
N GLU A 8 -46.12 12.61 -14.14
CA GLU A 8 -45.33 11.38 -14.17
C GLU A 8 -44.70 11.13 -15.54
N LEU A 9 -45.45 11.36 -16.63
CA LEU A 9 -44.96 11.16 -17.98
C LEU A 9 -43.86 12.17 -18.35
N ILE A 10 -43.99 13.43 -17.94
CA ILE A 10 -42.97 14.46 -18.14
C ILE A 10 -41.70 14.14 -17.35
N LEU A 11 -41.84 13.69 -16.09
CA LEU A 11 -40.70 13.27 -15.27
C LEU A 11 -40.00 12.04 -15.87
N ALA A 12 -40.75 11.06 -16.37
CA ALA A 12 -40.19 9.90 -17.06
C ALA A 12 -39.44 10.30 -18.34
N ALA A 13 -40.00 11.22 -19.14
CA ALA A 13 -39.35 11.73 -20.34
C ALA A 13 -38.06 12.49 -20.02
N LEU A 14 -38.07 13.37 -19.01
CA LEU A 14 -36.87 14.09 -18.54
C LEU A 14 -35.80 13.10 -18.06
N ASN A 15 -36.19 12.08 -17.29
CA ASN A 15 -35.26 11.06 -16.81
C ASN A 15 -34.66 10.25 -17.96
N TYR A 16 -35.47 9.91 -18.97
CA TYR A 16 -34.98 9.23 -20.18
C TYR A 16 -33.91 10.05 -20.91
N TYR A 17 -34.16 11.34 -21.19
CA TYR A 17 -33.17 12.20 -21.86
C TYR A 17 -31.91 12.41 -21.02
N HIS A 18 -32.04 12.48 -19.70
CA HIS A 18 -30.90 12.65 -18.81
C HIS A 18 -30.03 11.38 -18.70
N THR A 19 -30.65 10.19 -18.77
CA THR A 19 -29.95 8.91 -18.61
C THR A 19 -29.62 8.19 -19.91
N TYR A 20 -30.05 8.71 -21.07
CA TYR A 20 -29.93 8.09 -22.38
C TYR A 20 -28.51 7.58 -22.69
N ASP A 21 -27.50 8.43 -22.54
CA ASP A 21 -26.11 8.09 -22.87
C ASP A 21 -25.37 7.36 -21.74
N ARG A 22 -25.99 7.19 -20.56
CA ARG A 22 -25.32 6.70 -19.34
C ARG A 22 -24.75 5.30 -19.53
N GLN A 23 -25.53 4.38 -20.07
CA GLN A 23 -25.08 2.99 -20.27
C GLN A 23 -23.94 2.91 -21.28
N PHE A 24 -24.07 3.64 -22.40
CA PHE A 24 -23.06 3.67 -23.45
C PHE A 24 -21.73 4.24 -22.95
N LEU A 25 -21.76 5.42 -22.33
CA LEU A 25 -20.56 6.03 -21.73
C LEU A 25 -19.98 5.15 -20.61
N GLY A 26 -20.84 4.51 -19.82
CA GLY A 26 -20.43 3.58 -18.78
C GLY A 26 -19.63 2.39 -19.33
N VAL A 27 -20.05 1.81 -20.46
CA VAL A 27 -19.30 0.76 -21.16
C VAL A 27 -17.96 1.29 -21.67
N CYS A 28 -17.90 2.50 -22.24
CA CYS A 28 -16.63 3.11 -22.69
C CYS A 28 -15.62 3.28 -21.53
N ILE A 29 -16.09 3.73 -20.37
CA ILE A 29 -15.26 3.90 -19.17
C ILE A 29 -14.80 2.53 -18.63
N GLY A 30 -15.71 1.55 -18.53
CA GLY A 30 -15.35 0.18 -18.13
C GLY A 30 -14.31 -0.45 -19.07
N MET A 31 -14.48 -0.28 -20.38
CA MET A 31 -13.51 -0.72 -21.39
C MET A 31 -12.16 -0.03 -21.25
N THR A 32 -12.15 1.26 -20.91
CA THR A 32 -10.91 2.01 -20.65
C THR A 32 -10.11 1.40 -19.50
N PHE A 33 -10.75 1.13 -18.36
CA PHE A 33 -10.09 0.48 -17.22
C PHE A 33 -9.62 -0.95 -17.56
N ALA A 34 -10.42 -1.71 -18.30
CA ALA A 34 -10.07 -3.07 -18.72
C ALA A 34 -8.85 -3.07 -19.67
N LEU A 35 -8.85 -2.21 -20.69
CA LEU A 35 -7.75 -2.08 -21.65
C LEU A 35 -6.49 -1.55 -20.95
N TRP A 36 -6.61 -0.56 -20.06
CA TRP A 36 -5.46 -0.07 -19.30
C TRP A 36 -4.84 -1.15 -18.40
N SER A 37 -5.67 -1.92 -17.71
CA SER A 37 -5.20 -3.03 -16.86
C SER A 37 -4.55 -4.14 -17.68
N LEU A 38 -5.09 -4.45 -18.86
CA LEU A 38 -4.50 -5.39 -19.83
C LEU A 38 -3.17 -4.87 -20.38
N ALA A 39 -3.05 -3.57 -20.65
CA ALA A 39 -1.81 -2.95 -21.11
C ALA A 39 -0.70 -3.12 -20.07
N ILE A 40 -0.99 -2.82 -18.79
CA ILE A 40 -0.06 -3.04 -17.68
C ILE A 40 0.31 -4.51 -17.56
N LEU A 41 -0.66 -5.42 -17.60
CA LEU A 41 -0.38 -6.86 -17.50
C LEU A 41 0.49 -7.36 -18.67
N SER A 42 0.24 -6.85 -19.87
CA SER A 42 0.99 -7.22 -21.06
C SER A 42 2.45 -6.76 -20.96
N THR A 43 2.72 -5.55 -20.47
CA THR A 43 4.10 -5.04 -20.32
C THR A 43 4.87 -5.81 -19.25
N LEU A 44 4.22 -6.20 -18.16
CA LEU A 44 4.81 -7.04 -17.12
C LEU A 44 5.19 -8.44 -17.63
N ARG A 45 4.35 -9.08 -18.44
CA ARG A 45 4.65 -10.41 -19.01
C ARG A 45 5.61 -10.32 -20.20
N GLY A 46 5.50 -9.24 -20.97
CA GLY A 46 6.32 -8.99 -22.14
C GLY A 46 7.81 -8.91 -21.80
N SER A 47 8.19 -8.18 -20.75
CA SER A 47 9.59 -8.07 -20.32
C SER A 47 10.25 -9.40 -19.92
N ILE A 48 9.47 -10.46 -19.73
CA ILE A 48 9.91 -11.78 -19.27
C ILE A 48 10.19 -12.74 -20.44
N LEU A 49 9.46 -12.60 -21.56
CA LEU A 49 9.56 -13.54 -22.67
C LEU A 49 10.73 -13.19 -23.60
N PRO A 50 11.64 -14.14 -23.90
CA PRO A 50 12.69 -13.94 -24.89
C PRO A 50 12.10 -13.64 -26.26
N GLU A 51 12.82 -12.87 -27.07
CA GLU A 51 12.43 -12.57 -28.45
C GLU A 51 12.43 -13.86 -29.27
N THR A 52 11.27 -14.49 -29.42
CA THR A 52 11.09 -15.50 -30.47
C THR A 52 10.75 -14.76 -31.77
N PRO A 53 11.58 -14.86 -32.83
CA PRO A 53 11.36 -14.15 -34.09
C PRO A 53 10.21 -14.74 -34.92
N GLU A 54 9.53 -15.79 -34.46
CA GLU A 54 8.52 -16.49 -35.23
C GLU A 54 7.19 -15.75 -35.25
N CYS A 55 7.03 -14.94 -36.30
CA CYS A 55 5.79 -14.27 -36.63
C CYS A 55 4.78 -15.29 -37.18
N SER A 56 3.81 -15.71 -36.37
CA SER A 56 2.66 -16.44 -36.89
C SER A 56 1.85 -15.51 -37.81
N ARG A 57 1.89 -15.77 -39.13
CA ARG A 57 1.09 -15.08 -40.17
C ARG A 57 -0.37 -14.78 -39.76
N PRO A 58 -1.14 -15.68 -39.10
CA PRO A 58 -2.52 -15.38 -38.70
C PRO A 58 -2.63 -14.23 -37.67
N LEU A 59 -1.67 -14.07 -36.75
CA LEU A 59 -1.69 -13.01 -35.74
C LEU A 59 -1.41 -11.63 -36.35
N HIS A 60 -0.64 -11.58 -37.43
CA HIS A 60 -0.38 -10.33 -38.16
C HIS A 60 -1.62 -9.85 -38.92
N ILE A 61 -2.32 -10.77 -39.59
CA ILE A 61 -3.56 -10.46 -40.34
C ILE A 61 -4.65 -9.99 -39.38
N PHE A 62 -4.88 -10.72 -38.28
CA PHE A 62 -5.86 -10.34 -37.26
C PHE A 62 -5.62 -8.91 -36.73
N ARG A 63 -4.36 -8.55 -36.46
CA ARG A 63 -4.02 -7.21 -35.98
C ARG A 63 -4.27 -6.12 -37.00
N LEU A 64 -3.89 -6.35 -38.27
CA LEU A 64 -4.12 -5.35 -39.32
C LEU A 64 -5.63 -5.07 -39.46
N VAL A 65 -6.45 -6.12 -39.47
CA VAL A 65 -7.90 -6.02 -39.53
C VAL A 65 -8.47 -5.33 -38.29
N ALA A 66 -8.05 -5.76 -37.08
CA ALA A 66 -8.52 -5.17 -35.83
C ALA A 66 -8.14 -3.68 -35.71
N THR A 67 -6.90 -3.31 -36.06
CA THR A 67 -6.47 -1.91 -36.08
C THR A 67 -7.25 -1.10 -37.12
N GLY A 68 -7.51 -1.67 -38.30
CA GLY A 68 -8.34 -1.02 -39.33
C GLY A 68 -9.75 -0.71 -38.82
N ILE A 69 -10.39 -1.66 -38.15
CA ILE A 69 -11.72 -1.47 -37.53
C ILE A 69 -11.67 -0.39 -36.44
N VAL A 70 -10.69 -0.44 -35.53
CA VAL A 70 -10.57 0.54 -34.44
C VAL A 70 -10.29 1.95 -34.96
N CYS A 71 -9.42 2.10 -35.97
CA CYS A 71 -9.15 3.38 -36.61
C CYS A 71 -10.38 3.92 -37.35
N PHE A 72 -11.14 3.05 -38.03
CA PHE A 72 -12.40 3.45 -38.67
C PHE A 72 -13.41 3.96 -37.63
N CYS A 73 -13.59 3.24 -36.52
CA CYS A 73 -14.42 3.69 -35.40
C CYS A 73 -13.93 5.03 -34.83
N GLY A 74 -12.62 5.22 -34.67
CA GLY A 74 -12.04 6.48 -34.18
C GLY A 74 -12.28 7.66 -35.12
N LEU A 75 -12.15 7.45 -36.44
CA LEU A 75 -12.46 8.47 -37.44
C LEU A 75 -13.95 8.81 -37.48
N LEU A 76 -14.82 7.82 -37.29
CA LEU A 76 -16.27 8.02 -37.19
C LEU A 76 -16.65 8.82 -35.93
N VAL A 77 -16.00 8.56 -34.79
CA VAL A 77 -16.19 9.37 -33.57
C VAL A 77 -15.69 10.81 -33.79
N LEU A 78 -14.56 10.99 -34.48
CA LEU A 78 -14.00 12.31 -34.75
C LEU A 78 -14.84 13.11 -35.75
N SER A 79 -15.45 12.46 -36.75
CA SER A 79 -16.35 13.13 -37.69
C SER A 79 -17.67 13.56 -37.03
N LEU A 80 -18.13 12.81 -36.02
CA LEU A 80 -19.29 13.15 -35.19
C LEU A 80 -18.94 14.11 -34.04
N ALA A 81 -17.67 14.48 -33.86
CA ALA A 81 -17.23 15.29 -32.72
C ALA A 81 -17.80 16.72 -32.73
N SER A 82 -18.17 17.25 -33.89
CA SER A 82 -18.84 18.55 -34.02
C SER A 82 -20.30 18.53 -33.55
N LEU A 83 -20.92 17.35 -33.44
CA LEU A 83 -22.33 17.17 -33.08
C LEU A 83 -22.53 16.88 -31.59
N CYS A 84 -21.48 16.44 -30.90
CA CYS A 84 -21.56 16.02 -29.50
C CYS A 84 -20.71 16.92 -28.57
N PRO A 85 -21.03 16.98 -27.27
CA PRO A 85 -20.19 17.65 -26.30
C PRO A 85 -18.76 17.06 -26.28
N PRO A 86 -17.73 17.87 -26.01
CA PRO A 86 -16.33 17.41 -26.01
C PRO A 86 -16.05 16.33 -24.96
N SER A 87 -16.84 16.23 -23.89
CA SER A 87 -16.72 15.17 -22.89
C SER A 87 -17.08 13.79 -23.44
N HIS A 88 -18.08 13.70 -24.32
CA HIS A 88 -18.52 12.43 -24.92
C HIS A 88 -17.49 11.90 -25.89
N THR A 89 -16.93 12.80 -26.72
CA THR A 89 -15.90 12.44 -27.71
C THR A 89 -14.63 11.94 -27.03
N LEU A 90 -14.22 12.58 -25.92
CA LEU A 90 -13.10 12.11 -25.11
C LEU A 90 -13.34 10.71 -24.53
N CYS A 91 -14.51 10.46 -23.94
CA CYS A 91 -14.83 9.15 -23.35
C CYS A 91 -14.83 8.01 -24.37
N GLN A 92 -15.26 8.29 -25.60
CA GLN A 92 -15.27 7.31 -26.70
C GLN A 92 -13.88 7.09 -27.31
N LEU A 93 -13.06 8.14 -27.39
CA LEU A 93 -11.74 8.07 -28.04
C LEU A 93 -10.69 7.37 -27.19
N VAL A 94 -10.69 7.57 -25.87
CA VAL A 94 -9.71 6.96 -24.94
C VAL A 94 -9.60 5.43 -25.06
N PRO A 95 -10.69 4.63 -25.03
CA PRO A 95 -10.60 3.18 -25.17
C PRO A 95 -10.11 2.78 -26.57
N LEU A 96 -10.44 3.54 -27.62
CA LEU A 96 -9.95 3.28 -28.99
C LEU A 96 -8.43 3.51 -29.09
N ILE A 97 -7.92 4.61 -28.52
CA ILE A 97 -6.48 4.88 -28.46
C ILE A 97 -5.74 3.77 -27.70
N LEU A 98 -6.27 3.35 -26.55
CA LEU A 98 -5.68 2.26 -25.77
C LEU A 98 -5.70 0.92 -26.52
N ALA A 99 -6.78 0.63 -27.26
CA ALA A 99 -6.88 -0.56 -28.09
C ALA A 99 -5.82 -0.56 -29.21
N VAL A 100 -5.62 0.57 -29.90
CA VAL A 100 -4.56 0.72 -30.92
C VAL A 100 -3.17 0.53 -30.28
N TYR A 101 -2.91 1.16 -29.14
CA TYR A 101 -1.66 1.01 -28.40
C TYR A 101 -1.38 -0.46 -28.07
N LEU A 102 -2.38 -1.16 -27.53
CA LEU A 102 -2.31 -2.58 -27.19
C LEU A 102 -2.02 -3.45 -28.41
N LEU A 103 -2.76 -3.25 -29.51
CA LEU A 103 -2.62 -4.01 -30.77
C LEU A 103 -1.22 -3.88 -31.37
N TRP A 104 -0.59 -2.71 -31.23
CA TRP A 104 0.76 -2.45 -31.74
C TRP A 104 1.86 -2.81 -30.74
N SER A 105 1.53 -2.96 -29.46
CA SER A 105 2.52 -3.26 -28.43
C SER A 105 3.19 -4.64 -28.67
N PRO A 106 4.54 -4.73 -28.64
CA PRO A 106 5.24 -6.02 -28.72
C PRO A 106 4.95 -6.91 -27.49
N SER A 107 4.52 -6.30 -26.41
CA SER A 107 4.17 -6.94 -25.15
C SER A 107 2.89 -7.77 -25.25
N LEU A 108 1.83 -7.26 -25.88
CA LEU A 108 0.61 -8.04 -26.14
C LEU A 108 0.86 -9.18 -27.13
N ARG A 109 1.73 -8.97 -28.13
CA ARG A 109 2.15 -10.02 -29.08
C ARG A 109 2.67 -11.24 -28.32
N ARG A 110 3.58 -11.02 -27.37
CA ARG A 110 4.16 -12.05 -26.51
C ARG A 110 3.10 -12.74 -25.65
N LEU A 111 2.15 -12.00 -25.09
CA LEU A 111 1.09 -12.57 -24.25
C LEU A 111 0.10 -13.45 -25.04
N LEU A 112 -0.24 -13.07 -26.26
CA LEU A 112 -1.17 -13.83 -27.12
C LEU A 112 -0.50 -15.06 -27.74
N SER A 113 0.80 -15.01 -28.06
CA SER A 113 1.51 -16.17 -28.60
C SER A 113 1.68 -17.29 -27.58
N THR A 114 1.82 -16.99 -26.29
CA THR A 114 1.90 -18.02 -25.22
C THR A 114 0.58 -18.79 -25.03
N LYS A 115 -0.56 -18.26 -25.49
CA LYS A 115 -1.88 -18.86 -25.27
C LYS A 115 -2.16 -20.11 -26.12
N ARG A 116 -1.30 -20.43 -27.11
CA ARG A 116 -1.55 -21.55 -28.03
C ARG A 116 -0.92 -22.87 -27.59
N ASP A 117 0.19 -22.84 -26.85
CA ASP A 117 0.88 -24.07 -26.43
C ASP A 117 1.13 -24.11 -24.91
N SER A 118 0.26 -24.79 -24.17
CA SER A 118 0.60 -25.57 -22.95
C SER A 118 0.99 -24.87 -21.62
N GLU A 119 0.27 -23.82 -21.17
CA GLU A 119 0.57 -23.19 -19.85
C GLU A 119 -0.57 -23.07 -18.83
N PHE A 120 -1.84 -23.32 -19.17
CA PHE A 120 -2.89 -23.41 -18.13
C PHE A 120 -2.66 -24.60 -17.17
N VAL A 121 -1.88 -25.60 -17.62
CA VAL A 121 -1.45 -26.75 -16.80
C VAL A 121 -0.17 -26.45 -16.00
N ARG A 122 0.72 -25.56 -16.47
CA ARG A 122 2.05 -25.35 -15.86
C ARG A 122 2.10 -24.36 -14.70
N VAL A 123 1.16 -23.41 -14.64
CA VAL A 123 1.01 -22.51 -13.47
C VAL A 123 0.60 -23.27 -12.19
N THR A 124 0.19 -24.54 -12.31
CA THR A 124 -0.07 -25.42 -11.16
C THR A 124 0.93 -26.57 -11.00
N SER A 125 1.99 -26.67 -11.81
CA SER A 125 2.94 -27.77 -11.71
C SER A 125 4.39 -27.30 -11.78
N ARG A 126 5.06 -27.24 -10.63
CA ARG A 126 6.50 -27.54 -10.62
C ARG A 126 6.64 -29.02 -10.99
N PRO A 127 7.54 -29.40 -11.92
CA PRO A 127 7.94 -30.80 -12.02
C PRO A 127 8.75 -31.09 -10.76
N SER A 128 8.10 -31.67 -9.76
CA SER A 128 8.81 -32.45 -8.76
C SER A 128 9.14 -33.78 -9.44
N GLN A 129 10.42 -34.16 -9.43
CA GLN A 129 10.82 -35.55 -9.55
C GLN A 129 10.16 -36.30 -8.38
N ASP A 130 8.92 -36.70 -8.55
CA ASP A 130 8.24 -37.82 -7.88
C ASP A 130 6.75 -37.77 -8.28
N GLY A 131 6.36 -38.72 -9.13
CA GLY A 131 5.13 -38.71 -9.93
C GLY A 131 3.83 -39.01 -9.18
N THR A 132 3.58 -38.42 -8.01
CA THR A 132 2.40 -38.75 -7.19
C THR A 132 1.60 -37.55 -6.66
N ILE A 133 1.61 -36.38 -7.32
CA ILE A 133 0.79 -35.23 -6.86
C ILE A 133 0.28 -34.35 -8.02
N HIS A 134 -0.91 -34.63 -8.57
CA HIS A 134 -1.57 -33.73 -9.54
C HIS A 134 -2.87 -33.07 -9.02
N CYS A 135 -3.51 -33.63 -7.97
CA CYS A 135 -4.80 -33.11 -7.46
C CYS A 135 -4.64 -32.02 -6.38
N SER A 136 -3.62 -32.08 -5.52
CA SER A 136 -3.46 -31.12 -4.42
C SER A 136 -2.91 -29.76 -4.88
N SER A 137 -2.11 -29.72 -5.95
CA SER A 137 -1.55 -28.46 -6.46
C SER A 137 -2.61 -27.58 -7.14
N PHE A 138 -3.54 -28.19 -7.90
CA PHE A 138 -4.67 -27.45 -8.47
C PHE A 138 -5.62 -26.93 -7.37
N ALA A 139 -5.94 -27.76 -6.38
CA ALA A 139 -6.79 -27.37 -5.25
C ALA A 139 -6.19 -26.20 -4.45
N THR A 140 -4.88 -26.21 -4.19
CA THR A 140 -4.21 -25.09 -3.50
C THR A 140 -4.16 -23.82 -4.36
N GLY A 141 -3.97 -23.93 -5.67
CA GLY A 141 -4.05 -22.80 -6.61
C GLY A 141 -5.44 -22.17 -6.65
N LEU A 142 -6.49 -22.99 -6.71
CA LEU A 142 -7.88 -22.53 -6.67
C LEU A 142 -8.20 -21.86 -5.33
N LEU A 143 -7.82 -22.48 -4.21
CA LEU A 143 -8.04 -21.92 -2.87
C LEU A 143 -7.40 -20.55 -2.71
N ARG A 144 -6.15 -20.38 -3.19
CA ARG A 144 -5.42 -19.11 -3.22
C ARG A 144 -6.12 -18.04 -4.06
N SER A 145 -6.66 -18.42 -5.22
CA SER A 145 -7.38 -17.49 -6.10
C SER A 145 -8.70 -17.06 -5.47
N VAL A 146 -9.50 -18.01 -4.99
CA VAL A 146 -10.77 -17.75 -4.31
C VAL A 146 -10.57 -16.88 -3.06
N SER A 147 -9.54 -17.16 -2.25
CA SER A 147 -9.25 -16.34 -1.08
C SER A 147 -8.85 -14.91 -1.45
N SER A 148 -8.05 -14.72 -2.51
CA SER A 148 -7.67 -13.39 -2.98
C SER A 148 -8.84 -12.57 -3.51
N LEU A 149 -9.74 -13.21 -4.27
CA LEU A 149 -10.98 -12.58 -4.74
C LEU A 149 -11.90 -12.26 -3.55
N CYS A 150 -12.03 -13.17 -2.59
CA CYS A 150 -12.80 -12.94 -1.38
C CYS A 150 -12.30 -11.72 -0.59
N VAL A 151 -10.98 -11.56 -0.42
CA VAL A 151 -10.40 -10.37 0.21
C VAL A 151 -10.73 -9.10 -0.58
N LEU A 152 -10.62 -9.13 -1.91
CA LEU A 152 -10.89 -7.98 -2.77
C LEU A 152 -12.37 -7.56 -2.74
N GLU A 153 -13.29 -8.53 -2.80
CA GLU A 153 -14.74 -8.30 -2.67
C GLU A 153 -15.10 -7.76 -1.29
N LEU A 154 -14.58 -8.36 -0.21
CA LEU A 154 -14.82 -7.87 1.15
C LEU A 154 -14.27 -6.46 1.36
N LEU A 155 -13.16 -6.09 0.70
CA LEU A 155 -12.65 -4.73 0.70
C LEU A 155 -13.62 -3.76 0.03
N ILE A 156 -14.16 -4.11 -1.14
CA ILE A 156 -15.14 -3.31 -1.88
C ILE A 156 -16.39 -3.08 -1.01
N TRP A 157 -16.96 -4.14 -0.46
CA TRP A 157 -18.12 -4.04 0.42
C TRP A 157 -17.80 -3.34 1.76
N GLY A 158 -16.54 -3.36 2.19
CA GLY A 158 -16.05 -2.69 3.39
C GLY A 158 -16.22 -1.17 3.38
N PHE A 159 -16.30 -0.54 2.20
CA PHE A 159 -16.63 0.89 2.07
C PHE A 159 -18.07 1.19 2.46
N HIS A 160 -18.99 0.26 2.23
CA HIS A 160 -20.39 0.44 2.60
C HIS A 160 -20.64 -0.03 4.03
N TYR A 161 -20.12 -1.21 4.39
CA TYR A 161 -20.26 -1.79 5.72
C TYR A 161 -18.89 -2.05 6.35
N ARG A 162 -18.50 -1.17 7.27
CA ARG A 162 -17.23 -1.25 8.00
C ARG A 162 -16.97 -2.62 8.68
N PRO A 163 -17.96 -3.35 9.24
CA PRO A 163 -17.74 -4.69 9.78
C PRO A 163 -17.20 -5.72 8.79
N LEU A 164 -17.44 -5.56 7.48
CA LEU A 164 -16.93 -6.50 6.47
C LEU A 164 -15.40 -6.44 6.33
N LEU A 165 -14.79 -5.33 6.73
CA LEU A 165 -13.34 -5.19 6.84
C LEU A 165 -12.78 -6.07 7.97
N SER A 166 -13.57 -6.33 9.02
CA SER A 166 -13.24 -7.34 10.05
C SER A 166 -13.25 -8.74 9.45
N ALA A 167 -14.25 -9.07 8.62
CA ALA A 167 -14.29 -10.35 7.90
C ALA A 167 -13.09 -10.52 6.96
N ALA A 168 -12.66 -9.46 6.27
CA ALA A 168 -11.43 -9.49 5.48
C ALA A 168 -10.18 -9.77 6.34
N CYS A 169 -10.10 -9.18 7.54
CA CYS A 169 -9.04 -9.49 8.51
C CYS A 169 -9.05 -10.97 8.91
N LEU A 170 -10.22 -11.60 9.07
CA LEU A 170 -10.33 -13.05 9.36
C LEU A 170 -9.77 -13.91 8.23
N VAL A 171 -10.09 -13.57 6.97
CA VAL A 171 -9.53 -14.30 5.81
C VAL A 171 -8.01 -14.17 5.76
N VAL A 172 -7.48 -12.98 6.03
CA VAL A 172 -6.01 -12.72 6.09
C VAL A 172 -5.37 -13.39 7.31
N ALA A 173 -6.06 -13.50 8.44
CA ALA A 173 -5.60 -14.26 9.61
C ALA A 173 -5.44 -15.74 9.29
N MET A 174 -6.35 -16.31 8.49
CA MET A 174 -6.30 -17.70 8.03
C MET A 174 -5.31 -17.94 6.90
N TRP A 175 -4.71 -16.90 6.33
CA TRP A 175 -3.81 -17.00 5.18
C TRP A 175 -2.63 -17.98 5.33
N PRO A 176 -1.95 -18.08 6.50
CA PRO A 176 -0.90 -19.08 6.67
C PRO A 176 -1.40 -20.51 6.42
N LEU A 177 -2.67 -20.81 6.67
CA LEU A 177 -3.26 -22.14 6.40
C LEU A 177 -3.60 -22.32 4.92
N LEU A 178 -4.02 -21.24 4.24
CA LEU A 178 -4.37 -21.24 2.82
C LEU A 178 -3.13 -21.37 1.92
N ASP A 179 -2.00 -20.79 2.35
CA ASP A 179 -0.75 -20.80 1.60
C ASP A 179 0.42 -21.32 2.44
N PRO A 180 0.80 -22.61 2.29
CA PRO A 180 1.89 -23.20 3.07
C PRO A 180 3.26 -22.58 2.77
N SER A 181 3.41 -21.84 1.67
CA SER A 181 4.65 -21.12 1.35
C SER A 181 4.87 -19.88 2.23
N PHE A 182 3.81 -19.38 2.88
CA PHE A 182 3.87 -18.19 3.72
C PHE A 182 4.40 -18.54 5.11
N GLY A 183 5.64 -18.11 5.41
CA GLY A 183 6.26 -18.35 6.72
C GLY A 183 6.77 -19.78 6.93
N GLN A 184 7.24 -20.44 5.86
CA GLN A 184 7.72 -21.82 5.94
C GLN A 184 8.76 -22.01 7.07
N GLY A 185 8.55 -23.00 7.94
CA GLY A 185 9.42 -23.28 9.09
C GLY A 185 9.20 -22.40 10.33
N LEU A 186 8.33 -21.38 10.30
CA LEU A 186 8.12 -20.43 11.40
C LEU A 186 6.71 -20.53 12.01
N THR A 187 6.37 -21.70 12.57
CA THR A 187 5.02 -21.98 13.11
C THR A 187 4.59 -20.97 14.18
N HIS A 188 5.50 -20.60 15.09
CA HIS A 188 5.21 -19.61 16.13
C HIS A 188 4.85 -18.23 15.54
N VAL A 189 5.60 -17.78 14.52
CA VAL A 189 5.35 -16.47 13.87
C VAL A 189 4.05 -16.50 13.06
N ARG A 190 3.72 -17.63 12.42
CA ARG A 190 2.44 -17.82 11.71
C ARG A 190 1.24 -17.75 12.67
N CYS A 191 1.36 -18.36 13.86
CA CYS A 191 0.34 -18.26 14.91
C CYS A 191 0.21 -16.82 15.42
N LEU A 192 1.33 -16.14 15.66
CA LEU A 192 1.36 -14.77 16.13
C LEU A 192 0.77 -13.79 15.09
N TRP A 193 1.01 -14.01 13.79
CA TRP A 193 0.35 -13.28 12.70
C TRP A 193 -1.16 -13.45 12.74
N SER A 194 -1.62 -14.69 12.84
CA SER A 194 -3.05 -15.00 12.90
C SER A 194 -3.70 -14.28 14.08
N PHE A 195 -3.10 -14.36 15.27
CA PHE A 195 -3.56 -13.65 16.46
C PHE A 195 -3.55 -12.12 16.29
N ALA A 196 -2.48 -11.55 15.71
CA ALA A 196 -2.39 -10.11 15.47
C ALA A 196 -3.43 -9.63 14.45
N CYS A 197 -3.73 -10.41 13.42
CA CYS A 197 -4.82 -10.13 12.48
C CYS A 197 -6.20 -10.23 13.14
N LEU A 198 -6.42 -11.17 14.07
CA LEU A 198 -7.65 -11.26 14.86
C LEU A 198 -7.83 -10.03 15.76
N LEU A 199 -6.76 -9.57 16.42
CA LEU A 199 -6.78 -8.30 17.17
C LEU A 199 -7.11 -7.12 16.25
N LEU A 200 -6.53 -7.10 15.04
CA LEU A 200 -6.79 -6.05 14.06
C LEU A 200 -8.25 -6.05 13.57
N ALA A 201 -8.89 -7.23 13.53
CA ALA A 201 -10.29 -7.40 13.15
C ALA A 201 -11.29 -6.74 14.13
N VAL A 202 -10.88 -6.46 15.37
CA VAL A 202 -11.74 -5.81 16.37
C VAL A 202 -11.98 -4.33 16.03
N PHE A 203 -11.01 -3.65 15.43
CA PHE A 203 -11.08 -2.19 15.25
C PHE A 203 -12.16 -1.71 14.28
N PRO A 204 -12.41 -2.37 13.12
CA PRO A 204 -13.55 -2.02 12.27
C PRO A 204 -14.92 -2.16 12.96
N LEU A 205 -15.03 -3.00 13.99
CA LEU A 205 -16.26 -3.20 14.79
C LEU A 205 -16.44 -2.14 15.89
N LEU A 206 -15.34 -1.50 16.33
CA LEU A 206 -15.39 -0.45 17.34
C LEU A 206 -16.09 0.81 16.81
N PRO A 207 -16.75 1.59 17.67
CA PRO A 207 -17.48 2.78 17.25
C PRO A 207 -16.57 3.81 16.59
N VAL A 208 -17.08 4.49 15.57
CA VAL A 208 -16.30 5.46 14.76
C VAL A 208 -15.71 6.55 15.65
N ILE A 209 -14.44 6.91 15.41
CA ILE A 209 -13.75 8.03 16.08
C ILE A 209 -14.63 9.29 16.11
N GLY A 210 -14.65 9.97 17.25
CA GLY A 210 -15.44 11.19 17.48
C GLY A 210 -16.72 10.94 18.28
N SER A 211 -17.21 9.70 18.31
CA SER A 211 -18.37 9.31 19.13
C SER A 211 -18.01 9.07 20.60
N PHE A 212 -16.83 8.52 20.89
CA PHE A 212 -16.36 8.23 22.25
C PHE A 212 -15.01 8.88 22.52
N PHE A 213 -14.94 9.67 23.59
CA PHE A 213 -13.75 10.41 24.00
C PHE A 213 -13.15 9.77 25.26
N GLN A 214 -12.00 9.10 25.12
CA GLN A 214 -11.32 8.40 26.21
C GLN A 214 -9.81 8.69 26.18
N PRO A 215 -9.39 9.85 26.72
CA PRO A 215 -8.01 10.30 26.62
C PRO A 215 -7.03 9.51 27.48
N PHE A 216 -7.49 8.94 28.59
CA PHE A 216 -6.70 8.05 29.43
C PHE A 216 -6.21 6.82 28.66
N LEU A 217 -7.05 6.26 27.79
CA LEU A 217 -6.68 5.11 26.97
C LEU A 217 -5.58 5.46 25.96
N ALA A 218 -5.67 6.64 25.33
CA ALA A 218 -4.65 7.13 24.40
C ALA A 218 -3.30 7.39 25.11
N GLY A 219 -3.33 8.00 26.30
CA GLY A 219 -2.11 8.27 27.08
C GLY A 219 -1.47 7.01 27.65
N LEU A 220 -2.26 6.11 28.24
CA LEU A 220 -1.74 4.85 28.81
C LEU A 220 -1.13 3.95 27.73
N SER A 221 -1.80 3.82 26.58
CA SER A 221 -1.27 3.06 25.45
C SER A 221 0.03 3.65 24.90
N GLY A 222 0.16 4.99 24.88
CA GLY A 222 1.42 5.65 24.53
C GLY A 222 2.58 5.35 25.50
N LEU A 223 2.30 5.27 26.82
CA LEU A 223 3.30 4.86 27.82
C LEU A 223 3.73 3.39 27.63
N VAL A 224 2.79 2.50 27.32
CA VAL A 224 3.09 1.10 26.97
C VAL A 224 3.96 1.03 25.71
N ILE A 225 3.67 1.82 24.68
CA ILE A 225 4.47 1.88 23.45
C ILE A 225 5.89 2.42 23.74
N SER A 226 6.03 3.39 24.67
CA SER A 226 7.35 3.85 25.11
C SER A 226 8.18 2.71 25.71
N ALA A 227 7.59 1.92 26.61
CA ALA A 227 8.28 0.76 27.19
C ALA A 227 8.65 -0.28 26.11
N ILE A 228 7.74 -0.58 25.19
CA ILE A 228 7.99 -1.49 24.06
C ILE A 228 9.12 -0.94 23.16
N SER A 229 9.15 0.36 22.90
CA SER A 229 10.17 1.01 22.08
C SER A 229 11.58 0.86 22.69
N VAL A 230 11.69 1.07 24.00
CA VAL A 230 12.95 0.85 24.73
C VAL A 230 13.37 -0.62 24.68
N LEU A 231 12.46 -1.56 24.94
CA LEU A 231 12.76 -2.99 24.87
C LEU A 231 13.16 -3.45 23.46
N CYS A 232 12.45 -2.99 22.44
CA CYS A 232 12.74 -3.29 21.03
C CYS A 232 14.13 -2.78 20.63
N SER A 233 14.50 -1.57 21.04
CA SER A 233 15.83 -1.02 20.76
C SER A 233 16.96 -1.80 21.45
N ARG A 234 16.73 -2.27 22.68
CA ARG A 234 17.67 -3.15 23.41
C ARG A 234 17.86 -4.48 22.68
N TRP A 235 16.76 -5.10 22.25
CA TRP A 235 16.78 -6.35 21.52
C TRP A 235 17.50 -6.23 20.17
N LEU A 236 17.23 -5.15 19.43
CA LEU A 236 17.87 -4.87 18.14
C LEU A 236 19.38 -4.61 18.29
N SER A 237 19.78 -3.90 19.35
CA SER A 237 21.18 -3.66 19.69
C SER A 237 21.91 -4.95 20.07
N SER A 238 21.31 -5.78 20.93
CA SER A 238 21.87 -7.06 21.36
C SER A 238 22.05 -8.03 20.18
N SER A 239 21.04 -8.13 19.31
CA SER A 239 21.07 -8.98 18.12
C SER A 239 22.17 -8.56 17.13
N SER A 240 22.44 -7.26 17.03
CA SER A 240 23.50 -6.71 16.17
C SER A 240 24.91 -6.94 16.73
N ALA A 241 25.06 -7.05 18.06
CA ALA A 241 26.36 -7.26 18.70
C ALA A 241 26.89 -8.69 18.52
N CYS A 242 25.99 -9.68 18.34
CA CYS A 242 26.36 -11.09 18.21
C CYS A 242 27.04 -11.45 16.87
N ILE A 243 26.82 -10.67 15.79
CA ILE A 243 27.35 -10.97 14.44
C ILE A 243 28.75 -10.36 14.20
N LEU A 244 29.19 -9.37 14.97
CA LEU A 244 30.43 -8.62 14.73
C LEU A 244 31.54 -8.91 15.75
N PRO A 245 32.12 -10.13 15.82
CA PRO A 245 33.36 -10.32 16.56
C PRO A 245 34.63 -10.08 15.72
N LYS A 246 34.55 -9.85 14.38
CA LYS A 246 35.76 -10.03 13.55
C LYS A 246 36.41 -8.85 12.83
N TYR A 247 35.83 -7.67 12.57
CA TYR A 247 36.64 -6.53 12.09
C TYR A 247 35.91 -5.18 12.29
N GLN A 248 36.66 -4.19 12.82
CA GLN A 248 36.34 -2.78 13.13
C GLN A 248 35.58 -2.46 14.45
N PRO A 249 36.31 -2.07 15.51
CA PRO A 249 35.76 -1.41 16.69
C PRO A 249 35.88 0.12 16.54
N ILE A 250 34.86 0.80 16.03
CA ILE A 250 34.81 2.28 16.13
C ILE A 250 33.39 2.74 16.48
N HIS A 251 33.03 2.63 17.76
CA HIS A 251 31.94 3.39 18.40
C HIS A 251 30.45 3.20 18.00
N PRO A 252 29.96 2.24 17.18
CA PRO A 252 28.57 2.29 16.69
C PRO A 252 27.54 1.65 17.65
N SER A 253 27.96 0.86 18.65
CA SER A 253 27.03 0.18 19.58
C SER A 253 26.40 1.16 20.58
N ALA A 254 27.19 2.11 21.09
CA ALA A 254 26.73 3.10 22.06
C ALA A 254 25.77 4.14 21.44
N THR A 255 25.98 4.53 20.18
CA THR A 255 25.11 5.49 19.48
C THR A 255 23.74 4.91 19.17
N ASN A 256 23.67 3.63 18.78
CA ASN A 256 22.41 2.93 18.51
C ASN A 256 21.52 2.76 19.75
N PHE A 257 22.13 2.47 20.91
CA PHE A 257 21.41 2.38 22.18
C PHE A 257 20.80 3.74 22.59
N ARG A 258 21.54 4.84 22.35
CA ARG A 258 21.07 6.20 22.67
C ARG A 258 19.83 6.58 21.87
N PHE A 259 19.76 6.25 20.57
CA PHE A 259 18.58 6.60 19.76
C PHE A 259 17.30 5.92 20.26
N GLY A 260 17.38 4.63 20.61
CA GLY A 260 16.25 3.89 21.17
C GLY A 260 15.68 4.51 22.44
N TYR A 261 16.56 4.86 23.38
CA TYR A 261 16.17 5.53 24.62
C TYR A 261 15.58 6.92 24.35
N ILE A 262 16.18 7.72 23.45
CA ILE A 262 15.67 9.04 23.09
C ILE A 262 14.24 8.95 22.53
N TYR A 263 13.98 8.05 21.57
CA TYR A 263 12.63 7.87 21.03
C TYR A 263 11.65 7.37 22.09
N GLY A 264 12.08 6.47 22.97
CA GLY A 264 11.28 5.99 24.10
C GLY A 264 10.86 7.13 25.02
N VAL A 265 11.80 7.97 25.46
CA VAL A 265 11.53 9.15 26.29
C VAL A 265 10.62 10.14 25.57
N LEU A 266 10.86 10.40 24.28
CA LEU A 266 10.05 11.33 23.49
C LEU A 266 8.59 10.87 23.37
N THR A 267 8.39 9.56 23.22
CA THR A 267 7.07 8.91 23.20
C THR A 267 6.39 8.95 24.58
N ALA A 268 7.14 8.78 25.67
CA ALA A 268 6.60 8.91 27.02
C ALA A 268 6.16 10.36 27.30
N LEU A 269 6.98 11.34 26.93
CA LEU A 269 6.65 12.75 27.10
C LEU A 269 5.42 13.14 26.28
N SER A 270 5.28 12.70 25.03
CA SER A 270 4.08 12.96 24.22
C SER A 270 2.82 12.33 24.82
N SER A 271 2.95 11.16 25.46
CA SER A 271 1.86 10.50 26.18
C SER A 271 1.46 11.27 27.43
N CYS A 272 2.44 11.75 28.19
CA CYS A 272 2.21 12.60 29.36
C CYS A 272 1.54 13.92 28.98
N THR A 273 1.94 14.56 27.86
CA THR A 273 1.28 15.81 27.43
C THR A 273 -0.17 15.58 27.05
N VAL A 274 -0.51 14.46 26.39
CA VAL A 274 -1.91 14.11 26.09
C VAL A 274 -2.72 13.91 27.37
N LEU A 275 -2.15 13.27 28.40
CA LEU A 275 -2.81 13.11 29.70
C LEU A 275 -3.00 14.47 30.39
N LEU A 276 -1.96 15.30 30.46
CA LEU A 276 -1.98 16.61 31.11
C LEU A 276 -2.98 17.59 30.49
N VAL A 277 -3.00 17.68 29.15
CA VAL A 277 -3.92 18.56 28.41
C VAL A 277 -5.37 18.17 28.64
N ARG A 278 -5.63 16.89 28.91
CA ARG A 278 -7.00 16.35 28.93
C ARG A 278 -7.52 16.02 30.32
N SER A 279 -6.65 15.93 31.33
CA SER A 279 -7.04 15.82 32.74
C SER A 279 -7.35 17.17 33.37
N SER A 280 -6.78 18.25 32.84
CA SER A 280 -6.88 19.58 33.46
C SER A 280 -7.89 20.43 32.68
N ILE A 281 -9.08 20.60 33.27
CA ILE A 281 -10.23 21.25 32.63
C ILE A 281 -10.02 22.77 32.45
N GLU A 282 -9.07 23.37 33.17
CA GLU A 282 -8.69 24.77 33.06
C GLU A 282 -7.16 24.92 33.21
N LEU A 283 -6.41 24.84 32.11
CA LEU A 283 -4.99 25.18 32.15
C LEU A 283 -4.79 26.70 32.16
N PRO A 284 -3.97 27.24 33.07
CA PRO A 284 -3.48 28.61 32.97
C PRO A 284 -2.85 28.88 31.60
N SER A 285 -3.06 30.09 31.08
CA SER A 285 -2.61 30.51 29.75
C SER A 285 -1.10 30.28 29.52
N VAL A 286 -0.28 30.44 30.55
CA VAL A 286 1.17 30.21 30.52
C VAL A 286 1.50 28.74 30.27
N ILE A 287 0.81 27.81 30.94
CA ILE A 287 1.06 26.36 30.81
C ILE A 287 0.61 25.88 29.43
N SER A 288 -0.49 26.44 28.92
CA SER A 288 -0.97 26.14 27.56
C SER A 288 0.07 26.51 26.48
N LEU A 289 0.77 27.65 26.62
CA LEU A 289 1.78 28.06 25.65
C LEU A 289 2.99 27.11 25.65
N SER A 290 3.47 26.71 26.84
CA SER A 290 4.58 25.76 26.97
C SER A 290 4.25 24.40 26.35
N ILE A 291 3.03 23.90 26.55
CA ILE A 291 2.57 22.64 25.95
C ILE A 291 2.46 22.74 24.43
N GLN A 292 2.00 23.86 23.89
CA GLN A 292 1.94 24.08 22.45
C GLN A 292 3.35 24.07 21.84
N LEU A 293 4.28 24.87 22.39
CA LEU A 293 5.68 24.89 21.94
C LEU A 293 6.32 23.50 22.00
N PHE A 294 6.07 22.75 23.08
CA PHE A 294 6.50 21.38 23.20
C PHE A 294 5.91 20.48 22.11
N SER A 295 4.60 20.56 21.87
CA SER A 295 3.90 19.74 20.86
C SER A 295 4.42 20.02 19.44
N TRP A 296 4.66 21.29 19.11
CA TRP A 296 5.31 21.67 17.83
C TRP A 296 6.74 21.12 17.72
N SER A 297 7.51 21.13 18.81
CA SER A 297 8.84 20.51 18.84
C SER A 297 8.78 18.99 18.64
N MET A 298 7.82 18.31 19.28
CA MET A 298 7.57 16.87 19.13
C MET A 298 7.14 16.45 17.72
N LEU A 299 6.69 17.38 16.89
CA LEU A 299 6.37 17.12 15.48
C LEU A 299 7.64 17.10 14.60
N ALA A 300 8.57 18.03 14.84
CA ALA A 300 9.77 18.19 14.00
C ALA A 300 10.97 17.35 14.49
N LEU A 301 11.19 17.30 15.81
CA LEU A 301 12.37 16.66 16.40
C LEU A 301 12.53 15.17 16.03
N PRO A 302 11.48 14.32 16.08
CA PRO A 302 11.63 12.91 15.70
C PRO A 302 12.05 12.73 14.23
N LEU A 303 11.58 13.60 13.33
CA LEU A 303 11.92 13.56 11.91
C LEU A 303 13.39 13.93 11.68
N VAL A 304 13.91 14.93 12.40
CA VAL A 304 15.32 15.30 12.35
C VAL A 304 16.21 14.20 12.91
N LEU A 305 15.79 13.55 14.01
CA LEU A 305 16.51 12.42 14.58
C LEU A 305 16.54 11.21 13.64
N PHE A 306 15.49 11.00 12.84
CA PHE A 306 15.42 9.91 11.86
C PHE A 306 16.54 9.99 10.81
N LEU A 307 16.94 11.20 10.41
CA LEU A 307 18.00 11.41 9.41
C LEU A 307 19.37 10.90 9.86
N ARG A 308 19.58 10.73 11.18
CA ARG A 308 20.83 10.22 11.76
C ARG A 308 20.82 8.71 12.03
N VAL A 309 19.72 8.02 11.75
CA VAL A 309 19.59 6.58 11.97
C VAL A 309 20.48 5.81 10.97
N PRO A 310 21.23 4.78 11.39
CA PRO A 310 22.09 4.02 10.49
C PRO A 310 21.30 3.32 9.37
N PRO A 311 21.88 3.08 8.18
CA PRO A 311 21.21 2.47 7.02
C PRO A 311 21.08 0.94 7.15
N ARG A 312 20.62 0.46 8.31
CA ARG A 312 20.32 -0.96 8.57
C ARG A 312 18.82 -1.14 8.65
N LEU A 313 18.29 -2.20 8.03
CA LEU A 313 16.85 -2.41 7.90
C LEU A 313 16.12 -2.31 9.24
N GLY A 314 16.60 -3.02 10.26
CA GLY A 314 15.96 -3.03 11.58
C GLY A 314 15.91 -1.65 12.24
N PHE A 315 17.03 -0.92 12.22
CA PHE A 315 17.11 0.42 12.84
C PHE A 315 16.30 1.44 12.05
N ARG A 316 16.25 1.31 10.72
CA ARG A 316 15.46 2.18 9.85
C ARG A 316 13.97 2.02 10.07
N ILE A 317 13.47 0.79 10.10
CA ILE A 317 12.06 0.51 10.41
C ILE A 317 11.70 1.05 11.80
N PHE A 318 12.51 0.74 12.81
CA PHE A 318 12.29 1.21 14.18
C PHE A 318 12.28 2.74 14.28
N GLY A 319 13.24 3.41 13.64
CA GLY A 319 13.33 4.87 13.60
C GLY A 319 12.15 5.50 12.87
N SER A 320 11.74 4.95 11.72
CA SER A 320 10.58 5.45 10.96
C SER A 320 9.29 5.32 11.75
N PHE A 321 9.05 4.17 12.38
CA PHE A 321 7.86 3.96 13.20
C PHE A 321 7.84 4.87 14.41
N SER A 322 8.96 4.97 15.14
CA SER A 322 9.06 5.84 16.31
C SER A 322 8.81 7.31 15.93
N ALA A 323 9.37 7.77 14.81
CA ALA A 323 9.15 9.14 14.33
C ALA A 323 7.70 9.44 13.94
N CYS A 324 6.95 8.43 13.47
CA CYS A 324 5.54 8.55 13.10
C CYS A 324 4.59 8.43 14.30
N VAL A 325 4.91 7.55 15.27
CA VAL A 325 4.09 7.27 16.45
C VAL A 325 3.98 8.48 17.37
N ILE A 326 5.06 9.25 17.54
CA ILE A 326 5.10 10.41 18.44
C ILE A 326 4.04 11.48 18.06
N PRO A 327 4.01 12.02 16.82
CA PRO A 327 2.97 12.96 16.42
C PRO A 327 1.58 12.30 16.37
N PHE A 328 1.48 11.00 16.09
CA PHE A 328 0.21 10.29 16.11
C PHE A 328 -0.43 10.24 17.50
N ILE A 329 0.35 9.99 18.56
CA ILE A 329 -0.13 10.00 19.95
C ILE A 329 -0.70 11.38 20.31
N LEU A 330 0.00 12.46 19.95
CA LEU A 330 -0.45 13.84 20.18
C LEU A 330 -1.78 14.16 19.50
N LEU A 331 -2.03 13.57 18.33
CA LEU A 331 -3.25 13.73 17.52
C LEU A 331 -4.37 12.72 17.86
N SER A 332 -4.12 11.78 18.76
CA SER A 332 -5.07 10.68 19.04
C SER A 332 -6.01 11.00 20.20
N THR A 333 -7.29 10.64 20.10
CA THR A 333 -8.33 10.94 21.11
C THR A 333 -8.85 9.72 21.88
N GLY A 334 -8.48 8.50 21.47
CA GLY A 334 -8.96 7.26 22.09
C GLY A 334 -8.12 6.03 21.74
N TYR A 335 -8.78 4.94 21.36
CA TYR A 335 -8.17 3.63 21.07
C TYR A 335 -7.28 3.59 19.81
N GLU A 336 -7.18 4.70 19.07
CA GLU A 336 -6.44 4.83 17.81
C GLU A 336 -4.95 4.48 17.97
N VAL A 337 -4.36 4.83 19.11
CA VAL A 337 -2.97 4.52 19.43
C VAL A 337 -2.74 3.00 19.51
N ILE A 338 -3.71 2.28 20.07
CA ILE A 338 -3.69 0.81 20.16
C ILE A 338 -3.84 0.21 18.76
N PHE A 339 -4.74 0.76 17.93
CA PHE A 339 -4.88 0.37 16.53
C PHE A 339 -3.55 0.48 15.78
N LEU A 340 -2.89 1.64 15.86
CA LEU A 340 -1.60 1.84 15.20
C LEU A 340 -0.56 0.84 15.72
N CYS A 341 -0.53 0.55 17.03
CA CYS A 341 0.40 -0.43 17.59
C CYS A 341 0.16 -1.85 17.02
N VAL A 342 -1.09 -2.32 16.98
CA VAL A 342 -1.45 -3.62 16.41
C VAL A 342 -1.18 -3.66 14.90
N PHE A 343 -1.49 -2.57 14.19
CA PHE A 343 -1.22 -2.42 12.76
C PHE A 343 0.28 -2.52 12.44
N LEU A 344 1.14 -1.85 13.21
CA LEU A 344 2.60 -1.94 13.07
C LEU A 344 3.12 -3.35 13.43
N LEU A 345 2.54 -4.00 14.44
CA LEU A 345 2.87 -5.39 14.80
C LEU A 345 2.57 -6.35 13.65
N VAL A 346 1.38 -6.24 13.03
CA VAL A 346 1.03 -7.01 11.83
C VAL A 346 2.07 -6.74 10.74
N GLY A 347 2.39 -5.48 10.45
CA GLY A 347 3.45 -5.13 9.48
C GLY A 347 4.82 -5.77 9.75
N LEU A 348 5.28 -5.79 11.00
CA LEU A 348 6.55 -6.42 11.38
C LEU A 348 6.52 -7.94 11.20
N LEU A 349 5.41 -8.59 11.56
CA LEU A 349 5.20 -10.01 11.36
C LEU A 349 5.15 -10.36 9.88
N TRP A 350 4.55 -9.50 9.05
CA TRP A 350 4.53 -9.67 7.60
C TRP A 350 5.95 -9.71 7.02
N ILE A 351 6.79 -8.74 7.38
CA ILE A 351 8.21 -8.69 6.96
C ILE A 351 8.92 -9.99 7.35
N ARG A 352 8.71 -10.46 8.59
CA ARG A 352 9.37 -11.68 9.09
C ARG A 352 8.92 -12.95 8.36
N LEU A 353 7.63 -13.05 8.02
CA LEU A 353 7.04 -14.21 7.34
C LEU A 353 7.46 -14.27 5.86
N GLU A 354 7.58 -13.13 5.19
CA GLU A 354 8.09 -13.06 3.82
C GLU A 354 9.59 -13.37 3.74
N ALA A 355 10.35 -13.09 4.80
CA ALA A 355 11.76 -13.42 4.96
C ALA A 355 12.01 -14.76 5.67
N SER A 356 11.14 -15.76 5.47
CA SER A 356 11.17 -17.01 6.26
C SER A 356 12.50 -17.76 6.20
N SER A 357 13.17 -17.77 5.05
CA SER A 357 14.46 -18.46 4.85
C SER A 357 15.64 -17.82 5.59
N MET A 358 15.52 -16.56 6.02
CA MET A 358 16.61 -15.83 6.67
C MET A 358 16.55 -15.92 8.18
N LYS A 359 17.72 -15.88 8.81
CA LYS A 359 17.82 -15.67 10.26
C LYS A 359 17.42 -14.23 10.58
N THR A 360 16.81 -14.03 11.74
CA THR A 360 16.34 -12.71 12.18
C THR A 360 17.48 -11.68 12.25
N ASN A 361 18.67 -12.08 12.68
CA ASN A 361 19.80 -11.16 12.79
C ASN A 361 20.34 -10.75 11.41
N GLU A 362 20.32 -11.65 10.43
CA GLU A 362 20.69 -11.35 9.03
C GLU A 362 19.70 -10.36 8.42
N LEU A 363 18.39 -10.61 8.58
CA LEU A 363 17.32 -9.73 8.11
C LEU A 363 17.46 -8.29 8.64
N LEU A 364 17.73 -8.14 9.93
CA LEU A 364 17.85 -6.81 10.56
C LEU A 364 19.13 -6.08 10.13
N SER A 365 20.15 -6.82 9.72
CA SER A 365 21.45 -6.30 9.27
C SER A 365 21.49 -5.91 7.79
N ILE A 366 20.45 -6.23 7.01
CA ILE A 366 20.37 -5.88 5.58
C ILE A 366 20.62 -4.38 5.41
N ASN A 367 21.58 -4.05 4.55
CA ASN A 367 21.90 -2.68 4.19
C ASN A 367 20.77 -2.12 3.31
N THR A 368 20.23 -0.97 3.69
CA THR A 368 19.11 -0.35 2.96
C THR A 368 19.58 0.51 1.79
N ARG A 369 20.90 0.68 1.62
CA ARG A 369 21.47 1.38 0.49
C ARG A 369 21.38 0.54 -0.78
N PRO A 370 21.04 1.15 -1.93
CA PRO A 370 21.25 0.48 -3.20
C PRO A 370 22.75 0.23 -3.36
N HIS A 371 23.14 -1.04 -3.57
CA HIS A 371 24.47 -1.31 -4.09
C HIS A 371 24.56 -0.65 -5.47
N ALA A 372 25.55 0.24 -5.68
CA ALA A 372 25.90 0.70 -7.00
C ALA A 372 26.27 -0.55 -7.81
N ALA A 373 25.49 -0.84 -8.84
CA ALA A 373 25.72 -2.01 -9.68
C ALA A 373 27.09 -1.86 -10.35
N GLU A 374 28.03 -2.76 -10.04
CA GLU A 374 29.15 -2.99 -10.95
C GLU A 374 28.56 -3.47 -12.28
N HIS A 375 28.96 -2.81 -13.36
CA HIS A 375 28.28 -2.82 -14.66
C HIS A 375 28.42 -4.13 -15.47
N ASN A 376 28.84 -5.23 -14.86
CA ASN A 376 29.26 -6.45 -15.55
C ASN A 376 28.41 -7.68 -15.22
N GLU A 377 27.09 -7.56 -15.19
CA GLU A 377 26.22 -8.74 -15.09
C GLU A 377 25.17 -8.76 -16.20
N GLN A 378 25.20 -9.85 -16.96
CA GLN A 378 24.23 -10.20 -17.99
C GLN A 378 22.82 -10.26 -17.36
N PRO A 379 21.75 -9.86 -18.07
CA PRO A 379 20.39 -9.94 -17.58
C PRO A 379 19.91 -11.40 -17.57
N ASP A 380 20.45 -12.22 -16.68
CA ASP A 380 19.99 -13.59 -16.49
C ASP A 380 18.66 -13.60 -15.72
N ASP A 381 17.64 -14.05 -16.45
CA ASP A 381 16.38 -14.60 -15.98
C ASP A 381 15.59 -13.80 -14.94
N THR A 382 15.00 -12.69 -15.39
CA THR A 382 13.71 -12.17 -14.86
C THR A 382 12.53 -13.13 -15.15
N LYS A 383 12.75 -14.45 -15.12
CA LYS A 383 11.78 -15.46 -15.55
C LYS A 383 10.52 -15.53 -14.67
N ASP A 384 10.56 -15.00 -13.45
CA ASP A 384 9.46 -15.13 -12.49
C ASP A 384 8.99 -13.79 -11.87
N ALA A 385 8.82 -12.74 -12.67
CA ALA A 385 8.29 -11.48 -12.15
C ALA A 385 6.80 -11.60 -11.73
N LEU A 386 5.99 -12.39 -12.45
CA LEU A 386 4.59 -12.66 -12.14
C LEU A 386 4.43 -13.89 -11.23
N ASN A 387 5.02 -13.82 -10.04
CA ASN A 387 4.87 -14.85 -9.02
C ASN A 387 3.63 -14.63 -8.14
N PHE A 388 3.00 -15.71 -7.70
CA PHE A 388 1.92 -15.65 -6.70
C PHE A 388 2.36 -14.91 -5.43
N ARG A 389 3.64 -15.01 -5.06
CA ARG A 389 4.22 -14.24 -3.95
C ARG A 389 4.12 -12.73 -4.16
N ASN A 390 4.45 -12.24 -5.36
CA ASN A 390 4.37 -10.81 -5.68
C ASN A 390 2.90 -10.35 -5.70
N PHE A 391 1.99 -11.17 -6.23
CA PHE A 391 0.56 -10.92 -6.17
C PHE A 391 0.02 -10.86 -4.74
N ARG A 392 0.38 -11.83 -3.88
CA ARG A 392 0.02 -11.85 -2.45
C ARG A 392 0.51 -10.59 -1.74
N GLN A 393 1.76 -10.19 -1.98
CA GLN A 393 2.33 -9.00 -1.35
C GLN A 393 1.60 -7.72 -1.78
N SER A 394 1.25 -7.58 -3.06
CA SER A 394 0.41 -6.48 -3.57
C SER A 394 -1.01 -6.51 -2.97
N LEU A 395 -1.62 -7.69 -2.84
CA LEU A 395 -2.95 -7.87 -2.22
C LEU A 395 -2.93 -7.41 -0.75
N PHE A 396 -1.97 -7.89 0.03
CA PHE A 396 -1.82 -7.50 1.44
C PHE A 396 -1.53 -6.01 1.59
N PHE A 397 -0.76 -5.42 0.68
CA PHE A 397 -0.51 -3.98 0.67
C PHE A 397 -1.82 -3.19 0.47
N ILE A 398 -2.62 -3.51 -0.55
CA ILE A 398 -3.91 -2.83 -0.78
C ILE A 398 -4.86 -3.06 0.39
N PHE A 399 -4.95 -4.30 0.89
CA PHE A 399 -5.78 -4.63 2.05
C PHE A 399 -5.41 -3.77 3.27
N LEU A 400 -4.13 -3.73 3.63
CA LEU A 400 -3.65 -2.93 4.76
C LEU A 400 -3.79 -1.41 4.49
N LEU A 401 -3.70 -0.97 3.24
CA LEU A 401 -3.87 0.44 2.86
C LEU A 401 -5.31 0.89 3.07
N VAL A 402 -6.28 0.13 2.56
CA VAL A 402 -7.71 0.39 2.79
C VAL A 402 -8.04 0.28 4.28
N LEU A 403 -7.48 -0.73 4.97
CA LEU A 403 -7.66 -0.90 6.41
C LEU A 403 -7.06 0.25 7.23
N SER A 404 -5.94 0.82 6.80
CA SER A 404 -5.35 1.98 7.48
C SER A 404 -6.23 3.23 7.38
N PHE A 405 -7.07 3.32 6.34
CA PHE A 405 -8.03 4.41 6.14
C PHE A 405 -9.34 4.16 6.92
N PHE A 406 -9.97 2.99 6.78
CA PHE A 406 -11.28 2.71 7.41
C PHE A 406 -11.21 2.02 8.79
N GLY A 407 -10.01 1.62 9.23
CA GLY A 407 -9.82 0.79 10.41
C GLY A 407 -10.29 1.45 11.71
N THR A 408 -10.10 2.76 11.85
CA THR A 408 -10.49 3.49 13.06
C THR A 408 -11.64 4.47 12.82
N GLY A 409 -11.81 4.99 11.59
CA GLY A 409 -12.79 6.05 11.28
C GLY A 409 -13.67 5.73 10.08
N ASN A 410 -14.82 6.41 9.98
CA ASN A 410 -15.63 6.46 8.77
C ASN A 410 -15.26 7.72 7.97
N ILE A 411 -14.04 7.72 7.44
CA ILE A 411 -13.39 8.90 6.82
C ILE A 411 -14.07 9.32 5.51
N ALA A 412 -15.00 8.51 4.98
CA ALA A 412 -15.84 8.87 3.84
C ALA A 412 -16.65 10.16 4.08
N SER A 413 -16.89 10.55 5.33
CA SER A 413 -17.43 11.88 5.68
C SER A 413 -16.39 12.70 6.47
N VAL A 414 -15.75 13.68 5.83
CA VAL A 414 -14.83 14.64 6.48
C VAL A 414 -15.48 15.36 7.68
N ASN A 415 -16.82 15.42 7.72
CA ASN A 415 -17.60 15.99 8.82
C ASN A 415 -17.52 15.21 10.14
N SER A 416 -16.96 13.99 10.16
CA SER A 416 -16.84 13.20 11.40
C SER A 416 -15.58 13.50 12.22
N PHE A 417 -14.69 14.37 11.73
CA PHE A 417 -13.44 14.65 12.45
C PHE A 417 -13.65 15.58 13.64
N ASP A 418 -13.28 15.09 14.82
CA ASP A 418 -13.40 15.83 16.06
C ASP A 418 -12.25 16.86 16.20
N PRO A 419 -12.54 18.17 16.29
CA PRO A 419 -11.53 19.22 16.45
C PRO A 419 -10.62 19.01 17.68
N ARG A 420 -11.11 18.26 18.68
CA ARG A 420 -10.41 17.95 19.93
C ARG A 420 -9.08 17.21 19.74
N SER A 421 -8.83 16.60 18.58
CA SER A 421 -7.53 16.00 18.28
C SER A 421 -6.40 17.03 18.14
N THR A 422 -6.72 18.30 17.90
CA THR A 422 -5.71 19.34 17.61
C THR A 422 -5.36 20.23 18.79
N TYR A 423 -6.01 20.04 19.95
CA TYR A 423 -5.84 20.91 21.12
C TYR A 423 -4.44 20.89 21.74
N CYS A 424 -3.63 19.86 21.48
CA CYS A 424 -2.22 19.86 21.87
C CYS A 424 -1.41 20.95 21.12
N PHE A 425 -1.84 21.33 19.91
CA PHE A 425 -1.12 22.24 19.02
C PHE A 425 -1.74 23.64 18.95
N ILE A 426 -3.07 23.71 18.87
CA ILE A 426 -3.80 24.97 18.72
C ILE A 426 -5.02 24.99 19.65
N THR A 427 -5.21 26.10 20.36
CA THR A 427 -6.40 26.35 21.19
C THR A 427 -7.44 27.19 20.47
N LEU A 428 -7.01 28.01 19.50
CA LEU A 428 -7.90 28.80 18.65
C LEU A 428 -8.35 27.98 17.45
N LEU A 429 -9.66 27.95 17.20
CA LEU A 429 -10.26 27.19 16.11
C LEU A 429 -9.90 27.84 14.76
N LYS A 430 -8.86 27.31 14.10
CA LYS A 430 -8.47 27.68 12.74
C LYS A 430 -8.76 26.49 11.80
N PRO A 431 -9.90 26.47 11.08
CA PRO A 431 -10.35 25.31 10.32
C PRO A 431 -9.31 24.75 9.34
N ALA A 432 -8.57 25.62 8.64
CA ALA A 432 -7.55 25.20 7.69
C ALA A 432 -6.38 24.43 8.34
N VAL A 433 -5.84 24.94 9.45
CA VAL A 433 -4.73 24.30 10.17
C VAL A 433 -5.19 22.97 10.79
N MET A 434 -6.42 22.95 11.31
CA MET A 434 -7.02 21.76 11.86
C MET A 434 -7.19 20.66 10.79
N ALA A 435 -7.64 21.03 9.59
CA ALA A 435 -7.73 20.12 8.46
C ALA A 435 -6.36 19.51 8.09
N VAL A 436 -5.28 20.31 8.10
CA VAL A 436 -3.92 19.80 7.84
C VAL A 436 -3.50 18.76 8.88
N PHE A 437 -3.75 18.98 10.16
CA PHE A 437 -3.43 18.00 11.21
C PHE A 437 -4.25 16.72 11.11
N LEU A 438 -5.53 16.85 10.75
CA LEU A 438 -6.39 15.70 10.49
C LEU A 438 -5.91 14.89 9.29
N MET A 439 -5.54 15.55 8.19
CA MET A 439 -4.94 14.89 7.03
C MET A 439 -3.61 14.20 7.39
N LEU A 440 -2.76 14.85 8.19
CA LEU A 440 -1.53 14.24 8.69
C LEU A 440 -1.80 12.98 9.53
N LYS A 441 -2.81 13.02 10.41
CA LYS A 441 -3.21 11.87 11.24
C LYS A 441 -3.60 10.66 10.39
N ILE A 442 -4.32 10.88 9.30
CA ILE A 442 -4.73 9.83 8.35
C ILE A 442 -3.51 9.32 7.57
N LEU A 443 -2.58 10.21 7.20
CA LEU A 443 -1.39 9.88 6.42
C LEU A 443 -0.38 9.00 7.17
N ILE A 444 -0.29 9.12 8.50
CA ILE A 444 0.73 8.44 9.32
C ILE A 444 0.69 6.90 9.18
N PRO A 445 -0.44 6.20 9.43
CA PRO A 445 -0.51 4.75 9.25
C PRO A 445 -0.13 4.30 7.82
N MET A 446 -0.55 5.04 6.80
CA MET A 446 -0.22 4.77 5.40
C MET A 446 1.28 4.96 5.10
N LEU A 447 1.93 5.94 5.72
CA LEU A 447 3.38 6.15 5.60
C LEU A 447 4.15 4.99 6.22
N CYS A 448 3.75 4.54 7.41
CA CYS A 448 4.33 3.36 8.03
C CYS A 448 4.15 2.11 7.17
N LEU A 449 2.96 1.93 6.56
CA LEU A 449 2.70 0.83 5.63
C LEU A 449 3.61 0.90 4.39
N GLY A 450 3.86 2.09 3.84
CA GLY A 450 4.83 2.27 2.76
C GLY A 450 6.23 1.79 3.13
N VAL A 451 6.70 2.10 4.35
CA VAL A 451 8.00 1.62 4.87
C VAL A 451 7.99 0.11 5.06
N ILE A 452 6.91 -0.45 5.62
CA ILE A 452 6.72 -1.92 5.77
C ILE A 452 6.82 -2.60 4.41
N TYR A 453 6.12 -2.08 3.41
CA TYR A 453 6.08 -2.64 2.08
C TYR A 453 7.44 -2.60 1.38
N ALA A 454 8.15 -1.47 1.50
CA ALA A 454 9.52 -1.35 1.00
C ALA A 454 10.49 -2.34 1.70
N ALA A 455 10.29 -2.59 2.99
CA ALA A 455 11.05 -3.59 3.74
C ALA A 455 10.71 -5.03 3.30
N VAL A 456 9.43 -5.36 3.07
CA VAL A 456 8.99 -6.64 2.50
C VAL A 456 9.65 -6.88 1.14
N GLN A 457 9.64 -5.87 0.27
CA GLN A 457 10.30 -5.92 -1.04
C GLN A 457 11.78 -6.25 -0.90
N LEU A 458 12.51 -5.47 -0.10
CA LEU A 458 13.95 -5.64 0.10
C LEU A 458 14.28 -7.03 0.68
N ALA A 459 13.52 -7.49 1.67
CA ALA A 459 13.71 -8.78 2.32
C ALA A 459 13.41 -9.95 1.38
N SER A 460 12.35 -9.84 0.58
CA SER A 460 11.93 -10.89 -0.37
C SER A 460 12.90 -11.08 -1.54
N VAL A 461 13.62 -10.02 -1.94
CA VAL A 461 14.64 -10.04 -3.00
C VAL A 461 15.92 -10.70 -2.50
N HIS A 462 16.40 -10.33 -1.31
CA HIS A 462 17.58 -10.94 -0.69
C HIS A 462 17.32 -12.41 -0.34
N SER A 463 16.10 -12.78 0.09
CA SER A 463 15.79 -14.19 0.43
C SER A 463 15.91 -15.15 -0.74
N LEU A 464 15.93 -14.65 -1.98
CA LEU A 464 15.96 -15.45 -3.19
C LEU A 464 17.28 -15.34 -3.97
N SER A 465 18.26 -14.54 -3.53
CA SER A 465 19.50 -14.28 -4.29
C SER A 465 20.65 -14.08 -3.32
N ASN A 466 21.67 -14.93 -3.44
CA ASN A 466 22.93 -14.78 -2.72
C ASN A 466 23.93 -13.87 -3.46
N GLN A 467 23.66 -13.40 -4.69
CA GLN A 467 24.71 -12.73 -5.47
C GLN A 467 24.34 -11.66 -6.51
N SER A 468 23.07 -11.30 -6.75
CA SER A 468 22.76 -10.16 -7.65
C SER A 468 21.50 -9.42 -7.18
N THR A 469 21.67 -8.21 -6.61
CA THR A 469 20.64 -7.54 -5.80
C THR A 469 20.04 -6.28 -6.45
N GLY A 470 20.81 -5.51 -7.24
CA GLY A 470 20.40 -4.18 -7.70
C GLY A 470 19.33 -4.16 -8.79
N PHE A 471 19.50 -4.94 -9.87
CA PHE A 471 18.58 -4.91 -11.02
C PHE A 471 17.26 -5.65 -10.72
N ARG A 472 17.33 -6.80 -10.06
CA ARG A 472 16.17 -7.62 -9.70
C ARG A 472 15.23 -6.92 -8.72
N GLU A 473 15.79 -6.07 -7.86
CA GLU A 473 15.02 -5.26 -6.92
C GLU A 473 14.12 -4.25 -7.64
N LYS A 474 14.65 -3.50 -8.61
CA LYS A 474 13.86 -2.55 -9.39
C LYS A 474 12.76 -3.25 -10.20
N GLY A 475 13.06 -4.40 -10.81
CA GLY A 475 12.08 -5.18 -11.57
C GLY A 475 10.93 -5.72 -10.70
N THR A 476 11.24 -6.22 -9.51
CA THR A 476 10.22 -6.71 -8.55
C THR A 476 9.32 -5.57 -8.07
N GLN A 477 9.89 -4.40 -7.79
CA GLN A 477 9.13 -3.21 -7.36
C GLN A 477 8.16 -2.72 -8.43
N ILE A 478 8.62 -2.60 -9.68
CA ILE A 478 7.77 -2.21 -10.81
C ILE A 478 6.63 -3.22 -10.96
N THR A 479 6.92 -4.51 -10.83
CA THR A 479 5.91 -5.56 -10.96
C THR A 479 4.84 -5.47 -9.88
N GLN A 480 5.24 -5.31 -8.62
CA GLN A 480 4.29 -5.26 -7.52
C GLN A 480 3.47 -3.96 -7.49
N THR A 481 4.08 -2.81 -7.82
CA THR A 481 3.34 -1.55 -7.93
C THR A 481 2.33 -1.60 -9.09
N ALA A 482 2.71 -2.20 -10.22
CA ALA A 482 1.82 -2.44 -11.35
C ALA A 482 0.65 -3.39 -10.99
N LEU A 483 0.91 -4.46 -10.23
CA LEU A 483 -0.14 -5.33 -9.71
C LEU A 483 -1.10 -4.58 -8.77
N CYS A 484 -0.58 -3.69 -7.92
CA CYS A 484 -1.45 -2.85 -7.09
C CYS A 484 -2.35 -1.93 -7.92
N VAL A 485 -1.84 -1.34 -9.02
CA VAL A 485 -2.64 -0.51 -9.91
C VAL A 485 -3.74 -1.33 -10.59
N ILE A 486 -3.45 -2.55 -11.04
CA ILE A 486 -4.46 -3.45 -11.64
C ILE A 486 -5.58 -3.76 -10.63
N MET A 487 -5.23 -4.13 -9.40
CA MET A 487 -6.21 -4.40 -8.35
C MET A 487 -7.02 -3.15 -7.96
N SER A 488 -6.39 -1.97 -7.94
CA SER A 488 -7.09 -0.69 -7.71
C SER A 488 -8.07 -0.34 -8.83
N ASN A 489 -7.72 -0.62 -10.09
CA ASN A 489 -8.63 -0.41 -11.22
C ASN A 489 -9.86 -1.30 -11.09
N PHE A 490 -9.70 -2.54 -10.65
CA PHE A 490 -10.82 -3.45 -10.38
C PHE A 490 -11.78 -2.86 -9.33
N ILE A 491 -11.24 -2.36 -8.21
CA ILE A 491 -12.03 -1.68 -7.18
C ILE A 491 -12.73 -0.44 -7.76
N ALA A 492 -12.03 0.40 -8.53
CA ALA A 492 -12.59 1.62 -9.11
C ALA A 492 -13.74 1.36 -10.09
N VAL A 493 -13.62 0.36 -10.96
CA VAL A 493 -14.71 -0.04 -11.88
C VAL A 493 -15.94 -0.49 -11.10
N HIS A 494 -15.74 -1.22 -10.00
CA HIS A 494 -16.84 -1.67 -9.15
C HIS A 494 -17.61 -0.49 -8.55
N PHE A 495 -16.91 0.53 -8.03
CA PHE A 495 -17.54 1.75 -7.51
C PHE A 495 -18.16 2.61 -8.60
N PHE A 496 -17.60 2.61 -9.81
CA PHE A 496 -18.18 3.33 -10.94
C PHE A 496 -19.57 2.78 -11.30
N VAL A 497 -19.73 1.45 -11.33
CA VAL A 497 -21.04 0.81 -11.58
C VAL A 497 -22.04 1.07 -10.47
N TRP A 498 -21.56 1.33 -9.24
CA TRP A 498 -22.39 1.62 -8.07
C TRP A 498 -22.67 3.11 -7.81
N LEU A 499 -22.28 4.00 -8.71
CA LEU A 499 -22.56 5.42 -8.56
C LEU A 499 -24.09 5.66 -8.55
N ARG A 500 -24.58 6.37 -7.53
CA ARG A 500 -26.01 6.67 -7.37
C ARG A 500 -26.29 8.11 -7.77
N ASP A 501 -27.31 8.27 -8.61
CA ASP A 501 -27.81 9.59 -9.05
C ASP A 501 -29.18 9.91 -8.42
N ASP A 502 -29.79 8.93 -7.76
CA ASP A 502 -31.10 9.02 -7.13
C ASP A 502 -31.01 8.75 -5.62
N GLY A 503 -31.95 9.30 -4.86
CA GLY A 503 -32.04 9.14 -3.41
C GLY A 503 -31.75 10.43 -2.64
N SER A 504 -31.30 10.30 -1.40
CA SER A 504 -30.94 11.49 -0.61
C SER A 504 -29.66 12.13 -1.14
N TRP A 505 -29.53 13.46 -0.97
CA TRP A 505 -28.28 14.18 -1.29
C TRP A 505 -27.06 13.60 -0.56
N LEU A 506 -27.27 13.02 0.62
CA LEU A 506 -26.23 12.34 1.38
C LEU A 506 -25.79 11.03 0.70
N ASP A 507 -26.73 10.23 0.21
CA ASP A 507 -26.42 8.97 -0.50
C ASP A 507 -25.68 9.23 -1.80
N ILE A 508 -26.09 10.27 -2.54
CA ILE A 508 -25.41 10.70 -3.77
C ILE A 508 -23.98 11.15 -3.42
N GLY A 509 -23.83 12.06 -2.45
CA GLY A 509 -22.51 12.57 -2.04
C GLY A 509 -21.57 11.48 -1.49
N THR A 510 -22.10 10.49 -0.76
CA THR A 510 -21.28 9.37 -0.26
C THR A 510 -20.85 8.42 -1.38
N SER A 511 -21.72 8.14 -2.36
CA SER A 511 -21.37 7.31 -3.52
C SER A 511 -20.25 7.94 -4.35
N ILE A 512 -20.31 9.26 -4.59
CA ILE A 512 -19.26 10.03 -5.28
C ILE A 512 -17.97 10.00 -4.47
N SER A 513 -18.05 10.23 -3.16
CA SER A 513 -16.87 10.22 -2.28
C SER A 513 -16.17 8.84 -2.29
N HIS A 514 -16.93 7.75 -2.22
CA HIS A 514 -16.39 6.40 -2.32
C HIS A 514 -15.71 6.14 -3.67
N TYR A 515 -16.31 6.59 -4.78
CA TYR A 515 -15.69 6.46 -6.09
C TYR A 515 -14.38 7.25 -6.21
N VAL A 516 -14.33 8.50 -5.71
CA VAL A 516 -13.10 9.31 -5.70
C VAL A 516 -12.01 8.66 -4.86
N ILE A 517 -12.36 8.11 -3.68
CA ILE A 517 -11.40 7.38 -2.83
C ILE A 517 -10.88 6.14 -3.59
N ALA A 518 -11.75 5.38 -4.24
CA ALA A 518 -11.38 4.19 -5.01
C ALA A 518 -10.42 4.50 -6.18
N MET A 519 -10.68 5.58 -6.92
CA MET A 519 -9.75 6.07 -7.95
C MET A 519 -8.40 6.51 -7.35
N GLY A 520 -8.43 7.10 -6.15
CA GLY A 520 -7.24 7.54 -5.43
C GLY A 520 -6.34 6.40 -4.93
N ILE A 521 -6.87 5.21 -4.66
CA ILE A 521 -6.10 4.07 -4.10
C ILE A 521 -4.87 3.74 -4.95
N GLY A 522 -4.99 3.71 -6.28
CA GLY A 522 -3.89 3.37 -7.18
C GLY A 522 -2.75 4.38 -7.09
N LEU A 523 -3.09 5.68 -7.09
CA LEU A 523 -2.13 6.78 -6.94
C LEU A 523 -1.48 6.75 -5.55
N VAL A 524 -2.28 6.61 -4.51
CA VAL A 524 -1.84 6.57 -3.11
C VAL A 524 -0.91 5.38 -2.88
N SER A 525 -1.24 4.21 -3.43
CA SER A 525 -0.42 3.00 -3.41
C SER A 525 0.97 3.26 -4.02
N PHE A 526 1.03 3.89 -5.21
CA PHE A 526 2.29 4.24 -5.84
C PHE A 526 3.10 5.25 -5.02
N LEU A 527 2.45 6.31 -4.53
CA LEU A 527 3.09 7.35 -3.74
C LEU A 527 3.70 6.80 -2.46
N PHE A 528 2.96 6.01 -1.68
CA PHE A 528 3.46 5.45 -0.42
C PHE A 528 4.51 4.37 -0.63
N SER A 529 4.41 3.55 -1.69
CA SER A 529 5.47 2.61 -2.04
C SER A 529 6.77 3.35 -2.38
N SER A 530 6.70 4.46 -3.14
CA SER A 530 7.86 5.28 -3.48
C SER A 530 8.44 6.01 -2.27
N LEU A 531 7.58 6.62 -1.44
CA LEU A 531 7.99 7.34 -0.23
C LEU A 531 8.61 6.40 0.79
N GLY A 532 8.01 5.23 1.05
CA GLY A 532 8.55 4.23 1.96
C GLY A 532 9.95 3.78 1.57
N ARG A 533 10.19 3.59 0.26
CA ARG A 533 11.51 3.28 -0.27
C ARG A 533 12.52 4.41 -0.05
N LYS A 534 12.14 5.65 -0.38
CA LYS A 534 12.98 6.83 -0.14
C LYS A 534 13.33 6.95 1.35
N ILE A 535 12.37 6.77 2.25
CA ILE A 535 12.56 6.78 3.71
C ILE A 535 13.60 5.73 4.15
N LEU A 536 13.53 4.53 3.58
CA LEU A 536 14.48 3.46 3.89
C LEU A 536 15.92 3.76 3.42
N CYS A 537 16.06 4.42 2.27
CA CYS A 537 17.34 4.72 1.63
C CYS A 537 17.94 6.09 2.00
N LEU A 538 17.16 7.00 2.59
CA LEU A 538 17.53 8.39 2.90
C LEU A 538 18.77 8.45 3.80
N ASN A 539 19.85 9.09 3.37
CA ASN A 539 21.02 9.29 4.23
C ASN A 539 21.69 10.64 3.96
N LEU A 540 22.01 11.39 5.03
CA LEU A 540 22.68 12.69 4.96
C LEU A 540 24.20 12.58 5.11
N SER A 541 24.75 11.37 5.25
CA SER A 541 26.19 11.14 5.45
C SER A 541 26.98 10.97 4.14
N GLU A 542 26.61 11.68 3.07
CA GLU A 542 27.56 12.00 1.99
C GLU A 542 28.35 13.23 2.43
N THR A 543 29.23 13.06 3.41
CA THR A 543 30.42 13.90 3.42
C THR A 543 31.28 13.38 2.28
N CYS A 544 31.38 14.15 1.19
CA CYS A 544 32.42 14.00 0.18
C CYS A 544 33.76 13.74 0.87
N VAL A 545 34.18 12.47 0.93
CA VAL A 545 35.59 12.17 1.06
C VAL A 545 36.11 12.30 -0.35
N ASP A 546 36.71 13.45 -0.61
CA ASP A 546 37.38 13.79 -1.85
C ASP A 546 38.36 12.64 -2.18
N ASP A 547 38.08 11.94 -3.28
CA ASP A 547 38.81 10.75 -3.75
C ASP A 547 40.16 11.17 -4.38
N ARG A 548 40.94 12.00 -3.68
CA ARG A 548 42.22 12.57 -4.15
C ARG A 548 43.47 11.85 -3.66
N ASN A 549 43.35 10.75 -2.92
CA ASN A 549 44.52 10.01 -2.43
C ASN A 549 44.73 8.62 -3.06
N GLY A 550 44.04 8.31 -4.17
CA GLY A 550 44.16 7.04 -4.89
C GLY A 550 45.26 6.97 -5.97
N VAL A 551 46.16 7.95 -6.10
CA VAL A 551 47.26 7.92 -7.09
C VAL A 551 48.60 8.20 -6.42
N ARG A 552 49.06 7.27 -5.59
CA ARG A 552 50.50 7.02 -5.36
C ARG A 552 50.70 5.78 -4.51
N LYS A 553 50.82 4.64 -5.19
CA LYS A 553 51.60 3.44 -4.81
C LYS A 553 51.16 2.34 -5.75
N TYR A 554 51.85 2.19 -6.87
CA TYR A 554 52.64 1.00 -7.18
C TYR A 554 53.72 1.41 -8.16
N MET A 555 54.92 0.99 -7.79
CA MET A 555 56.18 1.07 -8.51
C MET A 555 56.13 0.22 -9.77
#